data_AF-A0A7L2RL83-F1
#
_entry.id   AF-A0A7L2RL83-F1
#
_cell.length_a   1.000
_cell.length_b   1.000
_cell.length_c   1.000
_cell.angle_alpha   90.00
_cell.angle_beta   90.00
_cell.angle_gamma   90.00
#
_symmetry.space_group_name_H-M   'P 1'
#
loop_
_entity.id
_entity.type
_entity.pdbx_description
1 polymer ?
#
loop_
_entity_poly.entity_id
_entity_poly.type
_entity_poly.pdbx_seq_one_letter_code
_entity_poly.pdbx_strand_id
1 'polypeptide(L)'
;VEDLLTPHSCVCRTEEGRLVEGLHSSSLETVIPRGGSERIMVVLGEHRGKVGRILERDPERGRALVQLGRPGAPQVLSLPYDSICHYLGGGDDE
;
A
#
# COMPACT_ATOMS: atom_id res chain seq x y z
N VAL A 1 2.40 4.41 8.09
CA VAL A 1 2.66 5.85 7.88
C VAL A 1 1.42 6.60 8.30
N GLU A 2 1.56 7.60 9.17
CA GLU A 2 0.43 8.45 9.59
C GLU A 2 0.41 9.79 8.84
N ASP A 3 1.58 10.41 8.65
CA ASP A 3 1.66 11.71 7.98
C ASP A 3 2.94 11.86 7.14
N LEU A 4 2.92 12.76 6.15
CA LEU A 4 4.04 13.08 5.27
C LEU A 4 4.53 14.49 5.58
N LEU A 5 5.73 14.60 6.13
CA LEU A 5 6.36 15.90 6.47
C LEU A 5 7.01 16.54 5.23
N THR A 6 7.59 15.71 4.36
CA THR A 6 8.18 16.11 3.08
C THR A 6 7.95 15.00 2.05
N PRO A 7 8.27 15.19 0.76
CA PRO A 7 8.14 14.12 -0.25
C PRO A 7 8.91 12.83 0.08
N HIS A 8 9.93 12.93 0.96
CA HIS A 8 10.82 11.82 1.31
C HIS A 8 10.90 11.56 2.80
N SER A 9 10.12 12.25 3.64
CA SER A 9 10.12 12.03 5.09
C SER A 9 8.71 11.94 5.64
N CYS A 10 8.49 11.02 6.55
CA CYS A 10 7.18 10.75 7.10
C CYS A 10 7.20 10.54 8.61
N VAL A 11 6.01 10.60 9.20
CA VAL A 11 5.74 10.18 10.57
C VAL A 11 5.14 8.78 10.52
N CYS A 12 5.75 7.85 11.26
CA CYS A 12 5.24 6.49 11.41
C CYS A 12 4.88 6.21 12.86
N ARG A 13 3.78 5.49 13.06
CA ARG A 13 3.45 4.87 14.34
C ARG A 13 3.94 3.43 14.31
N THR A 14 4.72 3.02 15.31
CA THR A 14 5.11 1.62 15.51
C THR A 14 3.93 0.81 16.04
N GLU A 15 4.01 -0.52 16.00
CA GLU A 15 2.96 -1.40 16.57
C GLU A 15 2.80 -1.21 18.09
N GLU A 16 3.85 -0.78 18.79
CA GLU A 16 3.81 -0.40 20.21
C GLU A 16 3.17 0.98 20.45
N GLY A 17 2.70 1.66 19.41
CA GLY A 17 2.07 2.98 19.49
C GLY A 17 3.02 4.16 19.58
N ARG A 18 4.34 3.96 19.39
CA ARG A 18 5.32 5.06 19.40
C ARG A 18 5.30 5.80 18.07
N LEU A 19 5.25 7.13 18.11
CA LEU A 19 5.44 7.97 16.93
C LEU A 19 6.92 8.20 16.68
N VAL A 20 7.35 8.00 15.44
CA VAL A 20 8.70 8.22 14.96
C VAL A 20 8.62 9.19 13.78
N GLU A 21 9.22 10.36 13.94
CA GLU A 21 9.22 11.44 12.96
C GLU A 21 10.53 11.48 12.16
N GLY A 22 10.50 12.11 10.99
CA GLY A 22 11.70 12.31 10.17
C GLY A 22 12.24 11.03 9.50
N LEU A 23 11.44 9.96 9.46
CA LEU A 23 11.84 8.72 8.80
C LEU A 23 11.91 8.94 7.30
N HIS A 24 13.09 8.73 6.74
CA HIS A 24 13.28 8.78 5.30
C HIS A 24 12.50 7.65 4.64
N SER A 25 11.84 7.92 3.52
CA SER A 25 11.00 6.93 2.81
C SER A 25 11.78 5.68 2.39
N SER A 26 13.11 5.78 2.21
CA SER A 26 13.96 4.63 1.90
C SER A 26 14.22 3.70 3.08
N SER A 27 13.92 4.14 4.30
CA SER A 27 14.07 3.33 5.52
C SER A 27 12.81 2.52 5.85
N LEU A 28 11.79 2.60 4.98
CA LEU A 28 10.53 1.89 5.12
C LEU A 28 10.45 0.76 4.11
N GLU A 29 10.03 -0.41 4.57
CA GLU A 29 9.66 -1.53 3.71
C GLU A 29 8.14 -1.59 3.59
N THR A 30 7.61 -1.88 2.39
CA THR A 30 6.17 -2.05 2.21
C THR A 30 5.72 -3.40 2.77
N VAL A 31 4.88 -3.37 3.80
CA VAL A 31 4.24 -4.58 4.29
C VAL A 31 3.15 -4.99 3.30
N ILE A 32 3.36 -6.13 2.65
CA ILE A 32 2.37 -6.76 1.78
C ILE A 32 1.49 -7.64 2.66
N PRO A 33 0.18 -7.35 2.74
CA PRO A 33 -0.71 -8.18 3.53
C PRO A 33 -0.67 -9.63 3.04
N ARG A 34 -0.74 -10.60 3.97
CA ARG A 34 -0.62 -12.03 3.66
C ARG A 34 -1.98 -12.71 3.46
N GLY A 35 -3.07 -12.11 3.94
CA GLY A 35 -4.44 -12.59 3.78
C GLY A 35 -5.03 -12.25 2.40
N GLY A 36 -6.03 -13.03 1.96
CA GLY A 36 -6.73 -12.81 0.68
C GLY A 36 -7.74 -11.66 0.67
N SER A 37 -8.09 -11.13 1.84
CA SER A 37 -9.15 -10.13 2.03
C SER A 37 -8.62 -8.74 2.43
N GLU A 38 -7.31 -8.55 2.42
CA GLU A 38 -6.67 -7.32 2.86
C GLU A 38 -6.54 -6.34 1.69
N ARG A 39 -7.00 -5.10 1.90
CA ARG A 39 -6.97 -4.05 0.88
C ARG A 39 -5.55 -3.54 0.72
N ILE A 40 -5.17 -3.20 -0.51
CA ILE A 40 -3.90 -2.53 -0.78
C ILE A 40 -4.13 -1.16 -1.37
N MET A 41 -3.17 -0.28 -1.21
CA MET A 41 -3.10 1.00 -1.91
C MET A 41 -1.83 1.05 -2.72
N VAL A 42 -1.92 1.56 -3.93
CA VAL A 42 -0.75 1.84 -4.75
C VAL A 42 -0.10 3.13 -4.25
N VAL A 43 1.17 3.07 -3.88
CA VAL A 43 1.93 4.21 -3.33
C VAL A 43 2.91 4.83 -4.33
N LEU A 44 3.24 4.10 -5.40
CA LEU A 44 4.18 4.55 -6.44
C LEU A 44 3.64 4.30 -7.86
N GLY A 45 4.14 5.06 -8.84
CA GLY A 45 3.78 4.91 -10.26
C GLY A 45 2.48 5.60 -10.67
N GLU A 46 2.02 5.31 -11.90
CA GLU A 46 0.85 5.96 -12.53
C GLU A 46 -0.46 5.76 -11.75
N HIS A 47 -0.57 4.66 -11.00
CA HIS A 47 -1.78 4.31 -10.27
C HIS A 47 -1.74 4.72 -8.79
N ARG A 48 -0.77 5.55 -8.39
CA ARG A 48 -0.63 6.05 -7.02
C ARG A 48 -1.95 6.61 -6.48
N GLY A 49 -2.30 6.23 -5.26
CA GLY A 49 -3.55 6.59 -4.57
C GLY A 49 -4.74 5.68 -4.87
N LYS A 50 -4.65 4.76 -5.85
CA LYS A 50 -5.72 3.79 -6.09
C LYS A 50 -5.70 2.69 -5.03
N VAL A 51 -6.88 2.36 -4.52
CA VAL A 51 -7.10 1.22 -3.61
C VAL A 51 -7.58 0.01 -4.41
N GLY A 52 -7.17 -1.18 -3.98
CA GLY A 52 -7.52 -2.44 -4.60
C GLY A 52 -7.31 -3.62 -3.68
N ARG A 53 -7.23 -4.81 -4.26
CA ARG A 53 -6.93 -6.06 -3.56
C ARG A 53 -5.93 -6.90 -4.34
N ILE A 54 -5.15 -7.70 -3.63
CA ILE A 54 -4.25 -8.67 -4.25
C ILE A 54 -5.08 -9.90 -4.68
N LEU A 55 -4.96 -10.27 -5.95
CA LEU A 55 -5.52 -11.51 -6.50
C LEU A 55 -4.50 -12.64 -6.40
N GLU A 56 -3.25 -12.36 -6.78
CA GLU A 56 -2.17 -13.34 -6.82
C GLU A 56 -0.84 -12.71 -6.40
N ARG A 57 0.04 -13.53 -5.82
CA ARG A 57 1.37 -13.13 -5.37
C ARG A 57 2.42 -13.91 -6.13
N ASP A 58 3.40 -13.21 -6.65
CA ASP A 58 4.57 -13.78 -7.32
C ASP A 58 5.82 -13.35 -6.54
N PRO A 59 6.18 -14.09 -5.46
CA PRO A 59 7.35 -13.78 -4.65
C PRO A 59 8.66 -14.00 -5.41
N GLU A 60 8.70 -14.91 -6.40
CA GLU A 60 9.89 -15.16 -7.22
C GLU A 60 10.27 -13.93 -8.05
N ARG A 61 9.27 -13.18 -8.51
CA ARG A 61 9.47 -11.94 -9.29
C ARG A 61 9.33 -10.66 -8.47
N GLY A 62 8.97 -10.75 -7.19
CA GLY A 62 8.72 -9.60 -6.32
C GLY A 62 7.51 -8.77 -6.74
N ARG A 63 6.45 -9.41 -7.24
CA ARG A 63 5.25 -8.73 -7.77
C ARG A 63 3.95 -9.32 -7.22
N ALA A 64 2.89 -8.54 -7.30
CA ALA A 64 1.53 -8.97 -7.03
C ALA A 64 0.63 -8.65 -8.22
N LEU A 65 -0.28 -9.57 -8.55
CA LEU A 65 -1.42 -9.28 -9.40
C LEU A 65 -2.48 -8.61 -8.53
N VAL A 66 -2.80 -7.36 -8.82
CA VAL A 66 -3.77 -6.57 -8.07
C VAL A 66 -4.97 -6.21 -8.93
N GLN A 67 -6.14 -6.17 -8.30
CA GLN A 67 -7.35 -5.63 -8.89
C GLN A 67 -7.60 -4.24 -8.31
N LEU A 68 -7.48 -3.21 -9.15
CA LEU A 68 -7.77 -1.81 -8.82
C LEU A 68 -9.15 -1.41 -9.36
N GLY A 69 -9.81 -0.47 -8.67
CA GLY A 69 -11.05 0.14 -9.15
C GLY A 69 -12.34 -0.46 -8.58
N ARG A 70 -13.47 0.12 -8.97
CA ARG A 70 -14.80 -0.27 -8.48
C ARG A 70 -15.25 -1.59 -9.10
N PRO A 71 -16.12 -2.37 -8.42
CA PRO A 71 -16.58 -3.68 -8.91
C PRO A 71 -17.23 -3.68 -10.30
N GLY A 72 -17.69 -2.53 -10.81
CA GLY A 72 -18.25 -2.40 -12.16
C GLY A 72 -17.23 -2.21 -13.30
N ALA A 73 -15.99 -1.85 -13.00
CA ALA A 73 -14.91 -1.71 -13.99
C ALA A 73 -13.54 -2.02 -13.34
N PRO A 74 -13.30 -3.28 -12.95
CA PRO A 74 -12.05 -3.65 -12.31
C PRO A 74 -10.90 -3.68 -13.31
N GLN A 75 -9.78 -3.05 -12.96
CA GLN A 75 -8.54 -3.10 -13.71
C GLN A 75 -7.57 -4.06 -13.01
N VAL A 76 -7.12 -5.10 -13.71
CA VAL A 76 -6.16 -6.07 -13.18
C VAL A 76 -4.76 -5.75 -13.69
N LEU A 77 -3.81 -5.58 -12.78
CA LEU A 77 -2.45 -5.15 -13.08
C LEU A 77 -1.43 -5.93 -12.26
N SER A 78 -0.27 -6.21 -12.84
CA SER A 78 0.88 -6.74 -12.10
C SER A 78 1.73 -5.57 -11.60
N LEU A 79 1.76 -5.35 -10.29
CA LEU A 79 2.55 -4.30 -9.65
C LEU A 79 3.67 -4.91 -8.79
N PRO A 80 4.85 -4.27 -8.72
CA PRO A 80 5.90 -4.70 -7.79
C PRO A 80 5.47 -4.42 -6.34
N TYR A 81 5.97 -5.22 -5.40
CA TYR A 81 5.64 -5.07 -3.98
C TYR A 81 6.00 -3.69 -3.43
N ASP A 82 7.10 -3.08 -3.86
CA ASP A 82 7.50 -1.74 -3.44
C ASP A 82 6.47 -0.65 -3.83
N SER A 83 5.65 -0.90 -4.86
CA SER A 83 4.64 0.05 -5.32
C SER A 83 3.29 -0.08 -4.62
N ILE A 84 3.11 -1.07 -3.74
CA ILE A 84 1.84 -1.30 -3.05
C ILE A 84 2.06 -1.47 -1.55
N CYS A 85 1.12 -1.03 -0.73
CA CYS A 85 1.15 -1.23 0.72
C CYS A 85 -0.20 -1.69 1.25
N HIS A 86 -0.22 -2.31 2.43
CA HIS A 86 -1.47 -2.57 3.14
C HIS A 86 -2.24 -1.25 3.36
N TYR A 87 -3.49 -1.22 2.92
CA TYR A 87 -4.41 -0.14 3.17
C TYR A 87 -5.28 -0.46 4.39
N LEU A 88 -4.91 0.10 5.53
CA LEU A 88 -5.66 0.00 6.80
C LEU A 88 -6.81 1.01 6.90
N GLY A 89 -6.98 1.86 5.88
CA GLY A 89 -8.04 2.87 5.83
C GLY A 89 -9.42 2.25 5.60
N GLY A 90 -10.39 2.73 6.36
CA GLY A 90 -11.79 2.32 6.26
C GLY A 90 -12.64 3.22 7.16
N GLY A 91 -12.78 4.48 6.76
CA GLY A 91 -14.01 5.22 7.02
C GLY A 91 -14.83 5.15 5.74
N ASP A 92 -16.07 4.75 5.88
CA ASP A 92 -17.09 4.67 4.86
C ASP A 92 -17.14 5.90 3.93
N ASP A 93 -17.45 5.63 2.68
CA ASP A 93 -18.08 6.58 1.76
C ASP A 93 -19.36 7.05 2.48
N GLU A 94 -19.38 8.29 2.97
CA GLU A 94 -20.63 9.02 3.27
C GLU A 94 -20.90 10.02 2.14
#